data_AF-A0A843UD28-F1
#
_entry.id   AF-A0A843UD28-F1
#
_cell.length_a   1.000
_cell.length_b   1.000
_cell.length_c   1.000
_cell.angle_alpha   90.00
_cell.angle_beta   90.00
_cell.angle_gamma   90.00
#
_symmetry.space_group_name_H-M   'P 1'
#
loop_
_entity.id
_entity.type
_entity.pdbx_description
1 polymer ?
#
loop_
_entity_poly.entity_id
_entity_poly.type
_entity_poly.pdbx_seq_one_letter_code
_entity_poly.pdbx_strand_id
1 'polypeptide(L)'
;PPEPYRGRACWVGGGEARDVGLCVGGGGVAWRSRPHSLKRPGRFTAAAAAAAAVSPPPPPHKDTAAASPSHPNPVVDMAGVGPGAPAADPEGIDGVRMTWNNWPRAKVEASKCVIPIAASISPIRAHPDLPVLPYTPLRCKPPCCAVLNPFCRVDFAAKIWICPFCFSRNHFPHHYSGISETNVPGELFPQYTTIEYALPAAAHDPAAAASSVFLFVLDICLIEEELEFVKSAMRRAIGLLPDNALVGLISYGTQVYVHELGFPDLSKMYIFRGTKDISKEQILDQLGLAPGQRAAAVVGGAPGYKGMPVNGVNSATATSVNRFLLPESDCEYTLNALLDELQRDQWPVEAGNRALRCTGVALSVAASLLGACLPGTGVRIIALVGGPCTVGPGMVGLQSSS
;
A
#
# COMPACT_ATOMS: atom_id res chain seq x y z
N PRO A 1 -18.52 39.41 -14.95
CA PRO A 1 -17.09 39.61 -15.32
C PRO A 1 -16.21 38.90 -14.30
N PRO A 2 -15.31 38.00 -14.74
CA PRO A 2 -15.15 36.69 -14.10
C PRO A 2 -13.98 36.60 -13.10
N GLU A 3 -14.16 35.75 -12.09
CA GLU A 3 -13.10 35.18 -11.26
C GLU A 3 -12.33 34.09 -12.05
N PRO A 4 -10.99 34.01 -11.94
CA PRO A 4 -10.24 32.91 -12.53
C PRO A 4 -10.15 31.72 -11.57
N TYR A 5 -10.54 30.56 -12.10
CA TYR A 5 -10.33 29.22 -11.57
C TYR A 5 -8.87 28.97 -11.16
N ARG A 6 -8.62 28.62 -9.89
CA ARG A 6 -7.40 27.91 -9.46
C ARG A 6 -7.66 26.40 -9.49
N GLY A 7 -7.24 25.75 -10.58
CA GLY A 7 -7.14 24.29 -10.65
C GLY A 7 -5.93 23.80 -9.84
N ARG A 8 -6.18 23.00 -8.79
CA ARG A 8 -5.17 22.16 -8.14
C ARG A 8 -5.09 20.84 -8.92
N ALA A 9 -4.03 20.64 -9.69
CA ALA A 9 -3.69 19.34 -10.23
C ALA A 9 -2.86 18.59 -9.18
N CYS A 10 -3.46 17.60 -8.53
CA CYS A 10 -2.73 16.65 -7.70
C CYS A 10 -2.31 15.48 -8.60
N TRP A 11 -1.02 15.39 -8.91
CA TRP A 11 -0.44 14.23 -9.58
C TRP A 11 -0.12 13.18 -8.52
N VAL A 12 -0.94 12.14 -8.43
CA VAL A 12 -0.60 10.94 -7.66
C VAL A 12 0.06 9.97 -8.62
N GLY A 13 1.39 9.90 -8.55
CA GLY A 13 2.18 8.89 -9.26
C GLY A 13 1.91 7.51 -8.68
N GLY A 14 1.36 6.61 -9.49
CA GLY A 14 1.09 5.22 -9.12
C GLY A 14 2.37 4.43 -8.91
N GLY A 15 2.60 3.99 -7.68
CA GLY A 15 3.53 2.91 -7.35
C GLY A 15 2.79 1.57 -7.35
N GLU A 16 3.33 0.60 -8.06
CA GLU A 16 2.84 -0.77 -8.17
C GLU A 16 2.91 -1.47 -6.79
N ALA A 17 1.77 -1.54 -6.09
CA ALA A 17 1.61 -2.38 -4.90
C ALA A 17 1.27 -3.81 -5.35
N ARG A 18 2.15 -4.77 -5.06
CA ARG A 18 1.91 -6.19 -5.31
C ARG A 18 1.20 -6.85 -4.12
N ASP A 19 0.04 -7.42 -4.42
CA ASP A 19 -0.64 -8.58 -3.85
C ASP A 19 -1.06 -8.59 -2.37
N VAL A 20 -2.32 -8.20 -2.14
CA VAL A 20 -3.25 -8.99 -1.31
C VAL A 20 -4.29 -9.59 -2.26
N GLY A 21 -4.16 -10.89 -2.54
CA GLY A 21 -5.00 -11.59 -3.51
C GLY A 21 -6.44 -11.75 -3.03
N LEU A 22 -7.38 -11.04 -3.67
CA LEU A 22 -8.79 -11.41 -3.70
C LEU A 22 -9.09 -12.05 -5.06
N CYS A 23 -9.31 -13.36 -5.08
CA CYS A 23 -9.79 -14.07 -6.26
C CYS A 23 -11.29 -13.79 -6.44
N VAL A 24 -11.63 -12.86 -7.33
CA VAL A 24 -12.97 -12.78 -7.92
C VAL A 24 -12.87 -13.35 -9.33
N GLY A 25 -13.44 -14.53 -9.53
CA GLY A 25 -13.45 -15.22 -10.82
C GLY A 25 -14.40 -14.54 -11.81
N GLY A 26 -13.85 -14.10 -12.95
CA GLY A 26 -14.64 -13.64 -14.09
C GLY A 26 -13.77 -13.14 -15.25
N GLY A 27 -13.52 -14.02 -16.24
CA GLY A 27 -13.12 -13.71 -17.62
C GLY A 27 -12.15 -12.55 -17.87
N GLY A 28 -10.84 -12.84 -17.94
CA GLY A 28 -9.79 -11.84 -18.15
C GLY A 28 -9.70 -11.29 -19.58
N VAL A 29 -9.29 -10.01 -19.66
CA VAL A 29 -8.57 -9.44 -20.81
C VAL A 29 -7.16 -9.13 -20.32
N ALA A 30 -6.19 -9.94 -20.73
CA ALA A 30 -4.78 -9.78 -20.37
C ALA A 30 -4.09 -8.84 -21.36
N TRP A 31 -3.61 -7.68 -20.87
CA TRP A 31 -2.63 -6.88 -21.59
C TRP A 31 -1.23 -7.46 -21.33
N ARG A 32 -0.56 -7.90 -22.40
CA ARG A 32 0.82 -8.41 -22.34
C ARG A 32 1.65 -7.57 -23.31
N SER A 33 2.56 -6.75 -22.78
CA SER A 33 3.62 -6.11 -23.56
C SER A 33 4.59 -7.18 -24.07
N ARG A 34 4.89 -7.18 -25.38
CA ARG A 34 5.99 -7.94 -25.97
C ARG A 34 6.94 -6.97 -26.69
N PRO A 35 8.26 -7.13 -26.60
CA PRO A 35 9.18 -6.59 -27.59
C PRO A 35 9.27 -7.53 -28.80
N HIS A 36 9.67 -6.95 -29.93
CA HIS A 36 9.79 -7.53 -31.28
C HIS A 36 10.53 -8.88 -31.34
N SER A 37 9.97 -9.84 -32.09
CA SER A 37 10.66 -10.59 -33.16
C SER A 37 9.71 -11.59 -33.85
N LEU A 38 9.87 -11.70 -35.17
CA LEU A 38 9.07 -12.47 -36.13
C LEU A 38 9.09 -14.00 -35.87
N LYS A 39 7.92 -14.64 -36.02
CA LYS A 39 7.60 -15.75 -36.96
C LYS A 39 6.24 -16.38 -36.63
N ARG A 40 5.36 -16.51 -37.62
CA ARG A 40 4.12 -17.32 -37.65
C ARG A 40 4.32 -18.43 -38.72
N PRO A 41 3.46 -19.48 -38.81
CA PRO A 41 2.50 -20.00 -37.83
C PRO A 41 2.57 -21.55 -37.67
N GLY A 42 2.03 -22.06 -36.56
CA GLY A 42 1.65 -23.48 -36.41
C GLY A 42 0.26 -23.55 -35.78
N ARG A 43 -0.70 -24.15 -36.51
CA ARG A 43 -2.07 -24.43 -36.05
C ARG A 43 -2.04 -25.35 -34.82
N PHE A 44 -2.75 -24.98 -33.76
CA PHE A 44 -3.23 -25.93 -32.75
C PHE A 44 -4.70 -25.62 -32.44
N THR A 45 -5.55 -26.61 -32.71
CA THR A 45 -6.96 -26.68 -32.39
C THR A 45 -7.12 -27.03 -30.90
N ALA A 46 -7.80 -26.18 -30.13
CA ALA A 46 -8.17 -26.49 -28.75
C ALA A 46 -9.55 -27.19 -28.73
N ALA A 47 -9.56 -28.46 -28.34
CA ALA A 47 -10.76 -29.21 -28.03
C ALA A 47 -11.31 -28.76 -26.68
N ALA A 48 -12.57 -28.31 -26.66
CA ALA A 48 -13.31 -28.02 -25.44
C ALA A 48 -13.95 -29.30 -24.91
N ALA A 49 -13.51 -29.76 -23.74
CA ALA A 49 -14.19 -30.82 -23.00
C ALA A 49 -15.42 -30.22 -22.29
N ALA A 50 -16.60 -30.61 -22.74
CA ALA A 50 -17.86 -30.32 -22.07
C ALA A 50 -18.08 -31.31 -20.92
N ALA A 51 -18.14 -30.83 -19.68
CA ALA A 51 -18.68 -31.59 -18.56
C ALA A 51 -20.14 -31.16 -18.36
N ALA A 52 -21.06 -32.01 -18.82
CA ALA A 52 -22.49 -31.88 -18.57
C ALA A 52 -22.78 -32.26 -17.11
N ALA A 53 -23.27 -31.31 -16.31
CA ALA A 53 -23.86 -31.58 -15.02
C ALA A 53 -25.38 -31.79 -15.20
N VAL A 54 -25.80 -33.05 -15.05
CA VAL A 54 -27.21 -33.46 -15.00
C VAL A 54 -27.79 -33.06 -13.64
N SER A 55 -28.86 -32.27 -13.62
CA SER A 55 -29.63 -31.98 -12.40
C SER A 55 -30.73 -33.04 -12.19
N PRO A 56 -31.03 -33.48 -10.95
CA PRO A 56 -32.18 -34.33 -10.68
C PRO A 56 -33.51 -33.54 -10.69
N PRO A 57 -34.65 -34.17 -11.00
CA PRO A 57 -35.95 -33.48 -11.06
C PRO A 57 -36.58 -33.27 -9.67
N PRO A 58 -37.41 -32.22 -9.48
CA PRO A 58 -38.16 -31.98 -8.25
C PRO A 58 -39.45 -32.84 -8.15
N PRO A 59 -40.00 -33.07 -6.94
CA PRO A 59 -41.20 -33.90 -6.74
C PRO A 59 -42.50 -33.19 -7.16
N PRO A 60 -43.58 -33.94 -7.48
CA PRO A 60 -44.81 -33.36 -8.00
C PRO A 60 -45.69 -32.75 -6.89
N HIS A 61 -46.08 -31.48 -7.06
CA HIS A 61 -47.14 -30.85 -6.29
C HIS A 61 -48.49 -31.03 -7.00
N LYS A 62 -49.50 -31.47 -6.24
CA LYS A 62 -50.90 -31.53 -6.66
C LYS A 62 -51.52 -30.13 -6.61
N ASP A 63 -52.19 -29.77 -7.69
CA ASP A 63 -52.99 -28.55 -7.82
C ASP A 63 -54.21 -28.58 -6.88
N THR A 64 -54.35 -27.55 -6.05
CA THR A 64 -55.66 -27.05 -5.63
C THR A 64 -55.61 -25.54 -5.59
N ALA A 65 -56.35 -24.92 -6.51
CA ALA A 65 -56.56 -23.50 -6.63
C ALA A 65 -57.45 -22.99 -5.48
N ALA A 66 -57.03 -21.91 -4.84
CA ALA A 66 -57.90 -21.01 -4.09
C ALA A 66 -57.37 -19.59 -4.25
N ALA A 67 -58.19 -18.73 -4.85
CA ALA A 67 -57.91 -17.32 -5.07
C ALA A 67 -58.18 -16.51 -3.80
N SER A 68 -57.34 -15.51 -3.52
CA SER A 68 -57.65 -14.37 -2.63
C SER A 68 -56.63 -13.23 -2.85
N PRO A 69 -56.99 -11.97 -2.54
CA PRO A 69 -56.77 -10.83 -3.43
C PRO A 69 -55.50 -10.01 -3.16
N SER A 70 -55.10 -9.25 -4.18
CA SER A 70 -54.02 -8.26 -4.20
C SER A 70 -54.26 -7.08 -3.27
N HIS A 71 -53.36 -6.85 -2.31
CA HIS A 71 -53.17 -5.56 -1.67
C HIS A 71 -52.07 -4.77 -2.41
N PRO A 72 -52.27 -3.48 -2.74
CA PRO A 72 -51.21 -2.65 -3.29
C PRO A 72 -50.22 -2.27 -2.17
N ASN A 73 -48.92 -2.43 -2.44
CA ASN A 73 -47.86 -1.92 -1.56
C ASN A 73 -47.98 -0.39 -1.41
N PRO A 74 -47.84 0.17 -0.21
CA PRO A 74 -47.81 1.61 -0.06
C PRO A 74 -46.51 2.15 -0.64
N VAL A 75 -46.64 3.13 -1.55
CA VAL A 75 -45.57 4.03 -1.95
C VAL A 75 -45.15 4.79 -0.69
N VAL A 76 -43.93 4.56 -0.20
CA VAL A 76 -43.38 5.37 0.89
C VAL A 76 -42.93 6.68 0.25
N ASP A 77 -43.75 7.72 0.45
CA ASP A 77 -43.44 9.10 0.13
C ASP A 77 -42.14 9.52 0.83
N MET A 78 -41.16 9.98 0.05
CA MET A 78 -40.00 10.71 0.58
C MET A 78 -40.44 12.13 0.93
N ALA A 79 -40.99 12.31 2.12
CA ALA A 79 -41.16 13.63 2.72
C ALA A 79 -40.96 13.57 4.23
N GLY A 80 -39.89 14.22 4.71
CA GLY A 80 -39.73 14.63 6.11
C GLY A 80 -38.77 13.81 6.95
N VAL A 81 -37.46 13.96 6.74
CA VAL A 81 -36.47 13.67 7.80
C VAL A 81 -36.16 14.99 8.50
N GLY A 82 -36.55 15.10 9.77
CA GLY A 82 -36.22 16.25 10.62
C GLY A 82 -34.70 16.36 10.85
N PRO A 83 -34.18 17.56 11.18
CA PRO A 83 -32.75 17.76 11.35
C PRO A 83 -32.32 17.16 12.69
N GLY A 84 -31.65 16.00 12.69
CA GLY A 84 -31.06 15.46 13.92
C GLY A 84 -30.83 13.96 14.02
N ALA A 85 -31.32 13.14 13.08
CA ALA A 85 -30.92 11.74 13.04
C ALA A 85 -29.53 11.63 12.37
N PRO A 86 -28.55 10.91 12.95
CA PRO A 86 -27.34 10.58 12.21
C PRO A 86 -27.79 9.87 10.94
N ALA A 87 -27.37 10.38 9.78
CA ALA A 87 -27.68 9.75 8.50
C ALA A 87 -27.29 8.27 8.60
N ALA A 88 -28.26 7.36 8.43
CA ALA A 88 -27.99 5.93 8.43
C ALA A 88 -26.85 5.67 7.45
N ASP A 89 -25.78 5.07 7.94
CA ASP A 89 -24.58 4.80 7.17
C ASP A 89 -24.96 3.99 5.91
N PRO A 90 -24.91 4.60 4.71
CA PRO A 90 -25.47 3.98 3.51
C PRO A 90 -24.69 2.75 3.07
N GLU A 91 -23.47 2.55 3.59
CA GLU A 91 -22.59 1.42 3.29
C GLU A 91 -22.59 0.35 4.39
N GLY A 92 -23.19 0.65 5.55
CA GLY A 92 -23.27 -0.24 6.70
C GLY A 92 -21.92 -0.75 7.22
N ILE A 93 -21.99 -1.82 8.03
CA ILE A 93 -20.81 -2.46 8.64
C ILE A 93 -19.84 -3.04 7.60
N ASP A 94 -20.35 -3.45 6.44
CA ASP A 94 -19.54 -4.10 5.40
C ASP A 94 -18.68 -3.11 4.60
N GLY A 95 -19.01 -1.82 4.63
CA GLY A 95 -18.29 -0.82 3.82
C GLY A 95 -18.35 -1.10 2.32
N VAL A 96 -19.42 -1.78 1.87
CA VAL A 96 -19.65 -2.15 0.47
C VAL A 96 -20.87 -1.42 -0.05
N ARG A 97 -20.71 -0.75 -1.19
CA ARG A 97 -21.80 -0.15 -1.94
C ARG A 97 -21.86 -0.72 -3.35
N MET A 98 -22.96 -1.39 -3.66
CA MET A 98 -23.22 -1.92 -4.99
C MET A 98 -23.93 -0.90 -5.87
N THR A 99 -23.61 -0.90 -7.16
CA THR A 99 -24.42 -0.25 -8.21
C THR A 99 -25.81 -0.88 -8.32
N TRP A 100 -25.89 -2.21 -8.14
CA TRP A 100 -27.12 -2.99 -8.14
C TRP A 100 -27.11 -4.01 -6.99
N ASN A 101 -28.07 -3.92 -6.08
CA ASN A 101 -28.25 -4.89 -4.98
C ASN A 101 -28.99 -6.16 -5.41
N ASN A 102 -29.59 -6.16 -6.60
CA ASN A 102 -30.22 -7.33 -7.18
C ASN A 102 -29.66 -7.53 -8.59
N TRP A 103 -29.13 -8.73 -8.86
CA TRP A 103 -28.37 -8.99 -10.06
C TRP A 103 -29.24 -9.62 -11.15
N PRO A 104 -28.98 -9.31 -12.44
CA PRO A 104 -29.62 -9.98 -13.57
C PRO A 104 -29.34 -11.48 -13.50
N ARG A 105 -30.37 -12.30 -13.74
CA ARG A 105 -30.26 -13.76 -13.65
C ARG A 105 -29.87 -14.40 -14.98
N ALA A 106 -29.93 -13.65 -16.08
CA ALA A 106 -29.57 -14.10 -17.41
C ALA A 106 -28.58 -13.15 -18.10
N LYS A 107 -27.74 -13.69 -18.99
CA LYS A 107 -26.77 -12.91 -19.77
C LYS A 107 -27.42 -11.84 -20.64
N VAL A 108 -28.61 -12.11 -21.17
CA VAL A 108 -29.36 -11.16 -22.00
C VAL A 108 -29.81 -9.95 -21.17
N GLU A 109 -30.29 -10.17 -19.95
CA GLU A 109 -30.65 -9.08 -19.04
C GLU A 109 -29.41 -8.28 -18.64
N ALA A 110 -28.32 -8.95 -18.31
CA ALA A 110 -27.05 -8.30 -17.99
C ALA A 110 -26.53 -7.43 -19.14
N SER A 111 -26.68 -7.88 -20.39
CA SER A 111 -26.27 -7.09 -21.57
C SER A 111 -27.08 -5.81 -21.79
N LYS A 112 -28.28 -5.72 -21.18
CA LYS A 112 -29.14 -4.54 -21.24
C LYS A 112 -28.86 -3.56 -20.09
N CYS A 113 -28.09 -3.96 -19.08
CA CYS A 113 -27.70 -3.09 -17.98
C CYS A 113 -26.71 -2.04 -18.49
N VAL A 114 -27.16 -0.79 -18.61
CA VAL A 114 -26.32 0.35 -19.01
C VAL A 114 -25.23 0.63 -17.97
N ILE A 115 -25.57 0.50 -16.68
CA ILE A 115 -24.62 0.61 -15.57
C ILE A 115 -24.13 -0.81 -15.25
N PRO A 116 -22.81 -1.07 -15.26
CA PRO A 116 -22.26 -2.38 -14.94
C PRO A 116 -22.52 -2.75 -13.47
N ILE A 117 -22.51 -4.05 -13.17
CA ILE A 117 -22.44 -4.53 -11.78
C ILE A 117 -21.04 -4.24 -11.26
N ALA A 118 -20.95 -3.21 -10.43
CA ALA A 118 -19.75 -2.77 -9.75
C ALA A 118 -20.01 -2.56 -8.25
N ALA A 119 -18.94 -2.64 -7.46
CA ALA A 119 -18.91 -2.40 -6.03
C ALA A 119 -17.87 -1.33 -5.71
N SER A 120 -18.22 -0.37 -4.85
CA SER A 120 -17.26 0.45 -4.10
C SER A 120 -17.04 -0.23 -2.76
N ILE A 121 -15.77 -0.48 -2.40
CA ILE A 121 -15.41 -1.24 -1.19
C ILE A 121 -14.40 -0.41 -0.41
N SER A 122 -14.59 -0.34 0.91
CA SER A 122 -13.68 0.31 1.87
C SER A 122 -13.03 -0.74 2.78
N PRO A 123 -11.89 -1.38 2.38
CA PRO A 123 -11.39 -2.58 3.05
C PRO A 123 -10.86 -2.35 4.47
N ILE A 124 -10.37 -1.14 4.78
CA ILE A 124 -9.79 -0.78 6.09
C ILE A 124 -10.69 0.27 6.76
N ARG A 125 -12.00 0.05 6.70
CA ARG A 125 -12.98 0.91 7.36
C ARG A 125 -12.99 0.62 8.86
N ALA A 126 -12.80 1.65 9.67
CA ALA A 126 -13.06 1.55 11.10
C ALA A 126 -14.58 1.56 11.36
N HIS A 127 -15.06 0.58 12.13
CA HIS A 127 -16.45 0.52 12.58
C HIS A 127 -16.50 -0.04 14.01
N PRO A 128 -17.25 0.56 14.96
CA PRO A 128 -17.23 0.15 16.35
C PRO A 128 -17.72 -1.30 16.57
N ASP A 129 -18.64 -1.76 15.73
CA ASP A 129 -19.20 -3.11 15.82
C ASP A 129 -18.38 -4.17 15.04
N LEU A 130 -17.25 -3.81 14.44
CA LEU A 130 -16.41 -4.73 13.67
C LEU A 130 -15.56 -5.59 14.63
N PRO A 131 -15.78 -6.91 14.69
CA PRO A 131 -15.06 -7.76 15.61
C PRO A 131 -13.67 -8.11 15.09
N VAL A 132 -12.70 -8.14 16.00
CA VAL A 132 -11.34 -8.63 15.73
C VAL A 132 -11.17 -10.01 16.36
N LEU A 133 -10.94 -11.03 15.53
CA LEU A 133 -10.77 -12.41 15.95
C LEU A 133 -9.28 -12.70 16.22
N PRO A 134 -8.89 -13.13 17.43
CA PRO A 134 -7.49 -13.31 17.82
C PRO A 134 -6.92 -14.67 17.40
N TYR A 135 -7.20 -15.10 16.18
CA TYR A 135 -6.78 -16.40 15.64
C TYR A 135 -6.71 -16.39 14.12
N THR A 136 -6.10 -17.43 13.56
CA THR A 136 -5.94 -17.56 12.10
C THR A 136 -7.26 -17.98 11.43
N PRO A 137 -7.62 -17.39 10.27
CA PRO A 137 -8.84 -17.74 9.54
C PRO A 137 -8.85 -19.21 9.10
N LEU A 138 -10.00 -19.88 9.26
CA LEU A 138 -10.23 -21.20 8.68
C LEU A 138 -10.48 -21.06 7.16
N ARG A 139 -9.72 -21.79 6.35
CA ARG A 139 -9.77 -21.71 4.88
C ARG A 139 -10.29 -22.98 4.25
N CYS A 140 -11.03 -22.83 3.16
CA CYS A 140 -11.44 -23.93 2.29
C CYS A 140 -10.20 -24.55 1.64
N LYS A 141 -10.24 -25.87 1.41
CA LYS A 141 -9.17 -26.60 0.73
C LYS A 141 -8.79 -25.96 -0.63
N PRO A 142 -7.50 -25.95 -1.01
CA PRO A 142 -7.06 -25.51 -2.33
C PRO A 142 -7.77 -26.29 -3.46
N PRO A 143 -8.03 -25.66 -4.61
CA PRO A 143 -7.58 -24.32 -5.01
C PRO A 143 -8.50 -23.17 -4.55
N CYS A 144 -9.56 -23.42 -3.77
CA CYS A 144 -10.55 -22.39 -3.43
C CYS A 144 -10.04 -21.36 -2.42
N CYS A 145 -9.47 -21.81 -1.29
CA CYS A 145 -8.88 -20.94 -0.25
C CYS A 145 -9.80 -19.87 0.37
N ALA A 146 -11.10 -19.88 0.06
CA ALA A 146 -12.10 -18.98 0.65
C ALA A 146 -12.16 -19.16 2.17
N VAL A 147 -12.37 -18.07 2.89
CA VAL A 147 -12.43 -18.05 4.35
C VAL A 147 -13.82 -18.49 4.82
N LEU A 148 -13.88 -19.20 5.95
CA LEU A 148 -15.13 -19.49 6.66
C LEU A 148 -15.89 -18.19 6.90
N ASN A 149 -17.19 -18.19 6.64
CA ASN A 149 -18.03 -17.00 6.74
C ASN A 149 -19.48 -17.40 7.05
N PRO A 150 -20.37 -16.46 7.42
CA PRO A 150 -21.73 -16.78 7.86
C PRO A 150 -22.61 -17.48 6.82
N PHE A 151 -22.23 -17.43 5.53
CA PHE A 151 -22.95 -18.08 4.43
C PHE A 151 -22.54 -19.55 4.22
N CYS A 152 -21.57 -20.06 5.01
CA CYS A 152 -21.19 -21.46 4.99
C CYS A 152 -22.26 -22.34 5.66
N ARG A 153 -22.60 -23.48 5.04
CA ARG A 153 -23.48 -24.47 5.70
C ARG A 153 -22.65 -25.36 6.61
N VAL A 154 -23.11 -25.56 7.83
CA VAL A 154 -22.41 -26.38 8.84
C VAL A 154 -23.22 -27.62 9.18
N ASP A 155 -22.53 -28.76 9.25
CA ASP A 155 -23.02 -29.99 9.83
C ASP A 155 -22.25 -30.24 11.12
N PHE A 156 -22.91 -29.98 12.26
CA PHE A 156 -22.33 -30.11 13.59
C PHE A 156 -22.08 -31.57 14.00
N ALA A 157 -22.89 -32.51 13.49
CA ALA A 157 -22.74 -33.92 13.81
C ALA A 157 -21.49 -34.52 13.15
N ALA A 158 -21.29 -34.23 11.87
CA ALA A 158 -20.10 -34.66 11.14
C ALA A 158 -18.89 -33.73 11.34
N LYS A 159 -19.08 -32.58 12.00
CA LYS A 159 -18.07 -31.53 12.20
C LYS A 159 -17.42 -31.12 10.87
N ILE A 160 -18.29 -30.83 9.89
CA ILE A 160 -17.88 -30.33 8.58
C ILE A 160 -18.60 -29.02 8.25
N TRP A 161 -17.99 -28.23 7.39
CA TRP A 161 -18.61 -27.06 6.78
C TRP A 161 -18.48 -27.12 5.25
N ILE A 162 -19.48 -26.56 4.57
CA ILE A 162 -19.60 -26.56 3.12
C ILE A 162 -19.36 -25.13 2.64
N CYS A 163 -18.32 -24.96 1.81
CA CYS A 163 -17.97 -23.66 1.26
C CYS A 163 -19.05 -23.15 0.29
N PRO A 164 -19.52 -21.90 0.39
CA PRO A 164 -20.56 -21.36 -0.48
C PRO A 164 -20.06 -21.08 -1.91
N PHE A 165 -18.74 -21.03 -2.13
CA PHE A 165 -18.15 -20.74 -3.44
C PHE A 165 -17.91 -21.99 -4.27
N CYS A 166 -17.30 -23.03 -3.68
CA CYS A 166 -16.92 -24.25 -4.41
C CYS A 166 -17.71 -25.50 -4.00
N PHE A 167 -18.58 -25.39 -3.00
CA PHE A 167 -19.39 -26.50 -2.44
C PHE A 167 -18.58 -27.68 -1.89
N SER A 168 -17.26 -27.51 -1.70
CA SER A 168 -16.40 -28.51 -1.06
C SER A 168 -16.75 -28.67 0.43
N ARG A 169 -16.66 -29.92 0.90
CA ARG A 169 -16.78 -30.28 2.32
C ARG A 169 -15.41 -30.19 3.00
N ASN A 170 -15.33 -29.38 4.04
CA ASN A 170 -14.13 -29.16 4.83
C ASN A 170 -14.37 -29.64 6.26
N HIS A 171 -13.43 -30.39 6.83
CA HIS A 171 -13.50 -30.78 8.24
C HIS A 171 -13.04 -29.63 9.11
N PHE A 172 -13.71 -29.44 10.24
CA PHE A 172 -13.18 -28.56 11.28
C PHE A 172 -11.89 -29.16 11.87
N PRO A 173 -10.87 -28.34 12.15
CA PRO A 173 -9.68 -28.77 12.88
C PRO A 173 -10.02 -29.32 14.27
N HIS A 174 -9.08 -30.08 14.87
CA HIS A 174 -9.30 -30.73 16.16
C HIS A 174 -9.64 -29.75 17.30
N HIS A 175 -9.10 -28.52 17.28
CA HIS A 175 -9.39 -27.49 18.28
C HIS A 175 -10.84 -26.96 18.22
N TYR A 176 -11.59 -27.24 17.16
CA TYR A 176 -13.03 -26.97 17.05
C TYR A 176 -13.89 -28.19 17.44
N SER A 177 -13.35 -29.16 18.16
CA SER A 177 -14.07 -30.38 18.54
C SER A 177 -15.35 -30.13 19.35
N GLY A 178 -15.44 -29.00 20.06
CA GLY A 178 -16.63 -28.59 20.82
C GLY A 178 -17.68 -27.81 20.02
N ILE A 179 -17.56 -27.70 18.69
CA ILE A 179 -18.50 -26.93 17.87
C ILE A 179 -19.93 -27.52 17.96
N SER A 180 -20.92 -26.65 18.14
CA SER A 180 -22.35 -26.98 18.21
C SER A 180 -23.20 -25.79 17.75
N GLU A 181 -24.52 -25.96 17.66
CA GLU A 181 -25.44 -24.86 17.31
C GLU A 181 -25.35 -23.66 18.25
N THR A 182 -25.00 -23.88 19.52
CA THR A 182 -24.84 -22.83 20.54
C THR A 182 -23.39 -22.39 20.76
N ASN A 183 -22.43 -23.12 20.18
CA ASN A 183 -21.00 -22.86 20.32
C ASN A 183 -20.33 -22.84 18.95
N VAL A 184 -20.42 -21.70 18.27
CA VAL A 184 -19.85 -21.47 16.94
C VAL A 184 -18.66 -20.52 16.99
N PRO A 185 -17.68 -20.65 16.07
CA PRO A 185 -16.67 -19.62 15.84
C PRO A 185 -17.26 -18.26 15.50
N GLY A 186 -16.45 -17.21 15.70
CA GLY A 186 -16.82 -15.83 15.40
C GLY A 186 -17.31 -15.66 13.96
N GLU A 187 -16.66 -16.32 13.01
CA GLU A 187 -16.98 -16.27 11.58
C GLU A 187 -18.40 -16.70 11.21
N LEU A 188 -19.11 -17.41 12.10
CA LEU A 188 -20.44 -17.96 11.81
C LEU A 188 -21.58 -17.18 12.45
N PHE A 189 -21.29 -16.13 13.23
CA PHE A 189 -22.36 -15.24 13.68
C PHE A 189 -22.98 -14.53 12.47
N PRO A 190 -24.32 -14.56 12.28
CA PRO A 190 -24.97 -13.97 11.11
C PRO A 190 -24.69 -12.47 10.92
N GLN A 191 -24.47 -11.75 12.02
CA GLN A 191 -24.14 -10.32 12.02
C GLN A 191 -22.66 -10.02 11.69
N TYR A 192 -21.78 -11.03 11.68
CA TYR A 192 -20.35 -10.88 11.43
C TYR A 192 -20.02 -11.18 9.96
N THR A 193 -20.65 -10.43 9.07
CA THR A 193 -20.38 -10.48 7.61
C THR A 193 -19.03 -9.87 7.25
N THR A 194 -18.57 -8.92 8.07
CA THR A 194 -17.24 -8.31 7.99
C THR A 194 -16.54 -8.43 9.34
N ILE A 195 -15.33 -8.97 9.33
CA ILE A 195 -14.51 -9.26 10.51
C ILE A 195 -13.03 -9.01 10.19
N GLU A 196 -12.24 -8.75 11.21
CA GLU A 196 -10.78 -8.67 11.11
C GLU A 196 -10.13 -9.83 11.85
N TYR A 197 -8.99 -10.31 11.35
CA TYR A 197 -8.20 -11.34 12.03
C TYR A 197 -6.91 -10.73 12.56
N ALA A 198 -6.76 -10.73 13.89
CA ALA A 198 -5.48 -10.48 14.52
C ALA A 198 -4.65 -11.76 14.46
N LEU A 199 -3.84 -11.87 13.41
CA LEU A 199 -2.93 -13.01 13.28
C LEU A 199 -1.88 -12.93 14.40
N PRO A 200 -1.57 -14.05 15.07
CA PRO A 200 -0.43 -14.09 15.98
C PRO A 200 0.78 -13.57 15.22
N ALA A 201 1.39 -12.49 15.71
CA ALA A 201 2.65 -12.01 15.17
C ALA A 201 3.58 -13.21 15.08
N ALA A 202 4.24 -13.43 13.94
CA ALA A 202 5.22 -14.49 13.82
C ALA A 202 6.19 -14.32 14.98
N ALA A 203 6.13 -15.23 15.97
CA ALA A 203 6.69 -15.06 17.31
C ALA A 203 8.23 -15.14 17.33
N HIS A 204 8.90 -14.73 16.25
CA HIS A 204 10.31 -14.97 16.03
C HIS A 204 11.13 -13.75 15.62
N ASP A 205 10.57 -12.54 15.55
CA ASP A 205 11.44 -11.37 15.45
C ASP A 205 10.83 -10.09 16.06
N PRO A 206 11.25 -9.69 17.27
CA PRO A 206 10.92 -8.39 17.85
C PRO A 206 11.34 -7.21 16.95
N ALA A 207 12.30 -7.40 16.02
CA ALA A 207 12.67 -6.40 15.02
C ALA A 207 11.71 -6.37 13.81
N ALA A 208 10.86 -7.38 13.65
CA ALA A 208 9.78 -7.40 12.65
C ALA A 208 8.45 -6.83 13.18
N ALA A 209 8.40 -6.40 14.45
CA ALA A 209 7.39 -5.44 14.88
C ALA A 209 7.58 -4.19 14.01
N ALA A 210 6.74 -4.06 12.99
CA ALA A 210 6.97 -3.24 11.82
C ALA A 210 7.43 -1.81 12.17
N SER A 211 8.75 -1.59 12.21
CA SER A 211 9.31 -0.25 12.19
C SER A 211 8.95 0.35 10.83
N SER A 212 7.86 1.11 10.82
CA SER A 212 7.48 1.93 9.68
C SER A 212 8.59 2.92 9.39
N VAL A 213 8.96 3.03 8.12
CA VAL A 213 10.00 3.96 7.68
C VAL A 213 9.36 5.23 7.14
N PHE A 214 9.79 6.39 7.62
CA PHE A 214 9.38 7.70 7.17
C PHE A 214 10.60 8.47 6.64
N LEU A 215 10.65 8.68 5.33
CA LEU A 215 11.69 9.44 4.67
C LEU A 215 11.13 10.80 4.25
N PHE A 216 11.59 11.86 4.89
CA PHE A 216 11.25 13.23 4.54
C PHE A 216 12.14 13.70 3.39
N VAL A 217 11.53 14.20 2.32
CA VAL A 217 12.23 14.75 1.14
C VAL A 217 11.83 16.21 1.02
N LEU A 218 12.71 17.10 1.47
CA LEU A 218 12.45 18.52 1.67
C LEU A 218 13.07 19.38 0.56
N ASP A 219 12.21 20.13 -0.13
CA ASP A 219 12.62 21.16 -1.07
C ASP A 219 13.14 22.41 -0.34
N ILE A 220 14.41 22.78 -0.59
CA ILE A 220 15.06 23.96 0.00
C ILE A 220 15.11 25.17 -0.96
N CYS A 221 14.53 25.08 -2.16
CA CYS A 221 14.38 26.24 -3.06
C CYS A 221 13.18 27.12 -2.67
N LEU A 222 12.92 27.29 -1.37
CA LEU A 222 11.81 28.06 -0.82
C LEU A 222 12.26 29.47 -0.41
N ILE A 223 11.30 30.37 -0.21
CA ILE A 223 11.55 31.60 0.53
C ILE A 223 11.76 31.27 2.02
N GLU A 224 12.45 32.14 2.74
CA GLU A 224 12.91 31.88 4.12
C GLU A 224 11.74 31.64 5.08
N GLU A 225 10.64 32.38 4.91
CA GLU A 225 9.44 32.25 5.73
C GLU A 225 8.74 30.89 5.52
N GLU A 226 8.68 30.42 4.28
CA GLU A 226 8.11 29.10 3.96
C GLU A 226 9.02 27.97 4.45
N LEU A 227 10.35 28.16 4.36
CA LEU A 227 11.33 27.20 4.86
C LEU A 227 11.23 27.06 6.40
N GLU A 228 11.09 28.17 7.13
CA GLU A 228 10.89 28.11 8.59
C GLU A 228 9.55 27.48 8.99
N PHE A 229 8.48 27.77 8.23
CA PHE A 229 7.20 27.14 8.47
C PHE A 229 7.27 25.62 8.28
N VAL A 230 7.90 25.15 7.19
CA VAL A 230 8.01 23.71 6.93
C VAL A 230 8.93 23.00 7.93
N LYS A 231 10.02 23.63 8.37
CA LYS A 231 10.85 23.10 9.47
C LYS A 231 10.03 22.88 10.74
N SER A 232 9.25 23.88 11.16
CA SER A 232 8.38 23.79 12.34
C SER A 232 7.27 22.72 12.18
N ALA A 233 6.65 22.64 11.00
CA ALA A 233 5.65 21.63 10.70
C ALA A 233 6.25 20.21 10.68
N MET A 234 7.46 20.04 10.16
CA MET A 234 8.16 18.78 10.10
C MET A 234 8.53 18.29 11.50
N ARG A 235 9.05 19.15 12.40
CA ARG A 235 9.31 18.81 13.81
C ARG A 235 8.07 18.26 14.50
N ARG A 236 6.94 18.95 14.33
CA ARG A 236 5.66 18.48 14.89
C ARG A 236 5.23 17.15 14.30
N ALA A 237 5.41 16.93 13.00
CA ALA A 237 5.07 15.67 12.35
C ALA A 237 5.94 14.51 12.83
N ILE A 238 7.24 14.75 13.05
CA ILE A 238 8.18 13.77 13.58
C ILE A 238 7.80 13.39 15.01
N GLY A 239 7.47 14.36 15.87
CA GLY A 239 7.03 14.08 17.25
C GLY A 239 5.66 13.40 17.38
N LEU A 240 4.96 13.14 16.26
CA LEU A 240 3.74 12.30 16.22
C LEU A 240 4.03 10.86 15.77
N LEU A 241 5.27 10.55 15.39
CA LEU A 241 5.67 9.21 14.98
C LEU A 241 5.88 8.31 16.20
N PRO A 242 5.69 6.99 16.08
CA PRO A 242 6.11 6.06 17.11
C PRO A 242 7.62 6.10 17.34
N ASP A 243 8.07 5.94 18.58
CA ASP A 243 9.49 6.02 18.98
C ASP A 243 10.41 5.07 18.17
N ASN A 244 9.90 3.89 17.80
CA ASN A 244 10.62 2.87 17.04
C ASN A 244 10.50 3.03 15.50
N ALA A 245 9.82 4.07 15.03
CA ALA A 245 9.71 4.37 13.61
C ALA A 245 11.06 4.87 13.09
N LEU A 246 11.48 4.37 11.94
CA LEU A 246 12.73 4.80 11.32
C LEU A 246 12.50 6.09 10.55
N VAL A 247 13.27 7.13 10.85
CA VAL A 247 13.19 8.44 10.22
C VAL A 247 14.46 8.72 9.42
N GLY A 248 14.30 9.31 8.24
CA GLY A 248 15.40 9.81 7.42
C GLY A 248 15.08 11.17 6.81
N LEU A 249 16.12 11.90 6.41
CA LEU A 249 16.01 13.20 5.77
C LEU A 249 16.83 13.26 4.47
N ILE A 250 16.18 13.74 3.41
CA ILE A 250 16.80 14.21 2.18
C ILE A 250 16.38 15.66 2.00
N SER A 251 17.31 16.57 1.80
CA SER A 251 17.00 17.91 1.30
C SER A 251 17.43 18.04 -0.15
N TYR A 252 16.77 18.89 -0.93
CA TYR A 252 17.14 19.09 -2.32
C TYR A 252 16.81 20.48 -2.84
N GLY A 253 17.61 20.93 -3.80
CA GLY A 253 17.39 22.13 -4.60
C GLY A 253 17.93 21.87 -6.00
N THR A 254 19.01 22.56 -6.36
CA THR A 254 19.78 22.26 -7.58
C THR A 254 20.45 20.88 -7.52
N GLN A 255 20.79 20.43 -6.32
CA GLN A 255 21.40 19.12 -6.02
C GLN A 255 20.57 18.40 -4.94
N VAL A 256 20.81 17.11 -4.78
CA VAL A 256 20.15 16.28 -3.75
C VAL A 256 21.16 16.00 -2.64
N TYR A 257 20.75 16.21 -1.39
CA TYR A 257 21.55 16.01 -0.18
C TYR A 257 20.91 14.89 0.65
N VAL A 258 21.58 13.75 0.77
CA VAL A 258 21.16 12.64 1.64
C VAL A 258 21.90 12.75 2.96
N HIS A 259 21.16 12.96 4.05
CA HIS A 259 21.72 13.21 5.38
C HIS A 259 21.99 11.90 6.12
N GLU A 260 23.19 11.76 6.68
CA GLU A 260 23.59 10.62 7.51
C GLU A 260 23.31 10.94 8.98
N LEU A 261 22.20 10.43 9.52
CA LEU A 261 21.77 10.68 10.90
C LEU A 261 22.57 9.86 11.93
N GLY A 262 23.16 8.74 11.50
CA GLY A 262 23.94 7.79 12.32
C GLY A 262 25.26 8.31 12.89
N PHE A 263 25.63 9.56 12.58
CA PHE A 263 26.90 10.15 13.01
C PHE A 263 26.65 11.48 13.74
N PRO A 264 26.34 11.46 15.05
CA PRO A 264 25.91 12.65 15.79
C PRO A 264 27.03 13.67 16.00
N ASP A 265 28.29 13.25 15.97
CA ASP A 265 29.45 14.13 16.19
C ASP A 265 29.71 15.10 15.02
N LEU A 266 29.25 14.76 13.81
CA LEU A 266 29.44 15.58 12.62
C LEU A 266 28.32 15.36 11.60
N SER A 267 27.71 16.45 11.15
CA SER A 267 26.77 16.40 10.02
C SER A 267 27.50 15.94 8.75
N LYS A 268 27.17 14.73 8.28
CA LYS A 268 27.68 14.17 7.04
C LYS A 268 26.53 13.98 6.06
N MET A 269 26.75 14.39 4.81
CA MET A 269 25.75 14.26 3.74
C MET A 269 26.39 13.81 2.43
N TYR A 270 25.62 13.08 1.62
CA TYR A 270 25.98 12.64 0.29
C TYR A 270 25.27 13.52 -0.74
N ILE A 271 26.02 13.99 -1.74
CA ILE A 271 25.53 14.96 -2.72
C ILE A 271 25.42 14.30 -4.08
N PHE A 272 24.19 14.27 -4.63
CA PHE A 272 23.93 13.78 -5.97
C PHE A 272 23.60 14.94 -6.91
N ARG A 273 24.11 14.85 -8.14
CA ARG A 273 23.86 15.86 -9.18
C ARG A 273 22.42 15.79 -9.65
N GLY A 274 21.68 16.89 -9.50
CA GLY A 274 20.27 16.98 -9.90
C GLY A 274 19.99 17.01 -11.40
N THR A 275 21.02 17.15 -12.24
CA THR A 275 20.88 17.21 -13.72
C THR A 275 20.91 15.86 -14.40
N LYS A 276 21.44 14.83 -13.73
CA LYS A 276 21.72 13.52 -14.33
C LYS A 276 20.84 12.47 -13.68
N ASP A 277 20.30 11.58 -14.50
CA ASP A 277 19.67 10.37 -13.99
C ASP A 277 20.75 9.39 -13.47
N ILE A 278 20.55 8.89 -12.26
CA ILE A 278 21.51 8.01 -11.56
C ILE A 278 20.81 6.70 -11.30
N SER A 279 21.43 5.59 -11.69
CA SER A 279 20.80 4.28 -11.53
C SER A 279 20.72 3.88 -10.05
N LYS A 280 19.74 3.03 -9.71
CA LYS A 280 19.59 2.50 -8.35
C LYS A 280 20.89 1.89 -7.83
N GLU A 281 21.59 1.12 -8.66
CA GLU A 281 22.83 0.45 -8.30
C GLU A 281 23.94 1.45 -7.99
N GLN A 282 24.05 2.52 -8.79
CA GLN A 282 25.03 3.59 -8.57
C GLN A 282 24.73 4.37 -7.28
N ILE A 283 23.46 4.65 -6.99
CA ILE A 283 23.05 5.31 -5.75
C ILE A 283 23.42 4.43 -4.56
N LEU A 284 23.06 3.14 -4.60
CA LEU A 284 23.38 2.20 -3.54
C LEU A 284 24.89 2.04 -3.33
N ASP A 285 25.68 1.96 -4.40
CA ASP A 285 27.14 1.88 -4.31
C ASP A 285 27.75 3.13 -3.68
N GLN A 286 27.33 4.33 -4.12
CA GLN A 286 27.80 5.61 -3.55
C GLN A 286 27.39 5.79 -2.08
N LEU A 287 26.24 5.26 -1.67
CA LEU A 287 25.80 5.24 -0.28
C LEU A 287 26.45 4.13 0.56
N GLY A 288 27.22 3.21 -0.05
CA GLY A 288 27.81 2.06 0.64
C GLY A 288 26.80 0.95 1.00
N LEU A 289 25.69 0.89 0.27
CA LEU A 289 24.56 -0.03 0.46
C LEU A 289 24.50 -1.12 -0.64
N ALA A 290 25.48 -1.20 -1.53
CA ALA A 290 25.48 -2.17 -2.61
C ALA A 290 25.53 -3.63 -2.08
N PRO A 291 24.62 -4.51 -2.54
CA PRO A 291 24.62 -5.91 -2.14
C PRO A 291 25.87 -6.62 -2.66
N GLY A 292 26.84 -6.86 -1.77
CA GLY A 292 28.10 -7.52 -2.11
C GLY A 292 29.34 -6.97 -1.40
N GLN A 293 29.28 -5.74 -0.86
CA GLN A 293 30.38 -5.17 -0.05
C GLN A 293 30.36 -5.66 1.41
N ARG A 294 30.14 -6.96 1.64
CA ARG A 294 30.28 -7.58 2.98
C ARG A 294 31.73 -7.83 3.39
N ALA A 295 32.71 -7.44 2.58
CA ALA A 295 34.12 -7.50 2.94
C ALA A 295 34.93 -6.50 2.09
N ALA A 296 36.00 -5.97 2.69
CA ALA A 296 37.08 -5.17 2.10
C ALA A 296 36.90 -3.64 2.08
N ALA A 297 36.85 -3.05 3.28
CA ALA A 297 37.63 -1.82 3.49
C ALA A 297 39.10 -2.24 3.68
N VAL A 298 39.82 -2.43 2.57
CA VAL A 298 41.30 -2.48 2.57
C VAL A 298 41.76 -1.09 2.16
N VAL A 299 42.11 -0.27 3.16
CA VAL A 299 42.85 0.97 2.91
C VAL A 299 44.24 0.60 2.40
N GLY A 300 44.65 1.21 1.30
CA GLY A 300 45.85 0.90 0.54
C GLY A 300 47.11 0.82 1.40
N GLY A 301 47.81 -0.32 1.29
CA GLY A 301 49.17 -0.53 1.75
C GLY A 301 49.95 -1.24 0.65
N ALA A 302 51.14 -0.74 0.36
CA ALA A 302 52.06 -1.23 -0.66
C ALA A 302 52.29 -2.76 -0.60
N PRO A 303 52.62 -3.42 -1.72
CA PRO A 303 52.76 -4.87 -1.77
C PRO A 303 53.99 -5.31 -0.97
N GLY A 304 53.77 -5.97 0.18
CA GLY A 304 54.85 -6.64 0.90
C GLY A 304 54.73 -6.77 2.41
N TYR A 305 53.76 -6.13 3.07
CA TYR A 305 53.63 -6.23 4.52
C TYR A 305 52.32 -6.94 4.93
N LYS A 306 52.44 -8.09 5.62
CA LYS A 306 51.29 -8.73 6.29
C LYS A 306 50.84 -7.84 7.44
N GLY A 307 49.86 -6.98 7.18
CA GLY A 307 49.23 -6.10 8.17
C GLY A 307 48.45 -6.91 9.21
N MET A 308 48.72 -6.61 10.47
CA MET A 308 47.98 -7.08 11.65
C MET A 308 46.52 -6.57 11.59
N PRO A 309 45.52 -7.36 12.03
CA PRO A 309 44.14 -6.86 12.14
C PRO A 309 44.08 -5.72 13.15
N VAL A 310 43.75 -4.51 12.68
CA VAL A 310 43.44 -3.38 13.56
C VAL A 310 42.02 -3.56 14.06
N ASN A 311 41.87 -3.90 15.35
CA ASN A 311 40.60 -3.79 16.06
C ASN A 311 40.24 -2.31 16.20
N GLY A 312 39.63 -1.75 15.16
CA GLY A 312 39.12 -0.39 15.10
C GLY A 312 37.61 -0.40 14.95
N VAL A 313 36.94 0.02 16.03
CA VAL A 313 35.52 0.26 16.21
C VAL A 313 34.87 0.94 14.97
N ASN A 314 33.69 0.47 14.53
CA ASN A 314 32.75 1.09 13.56
C ASN A 314 32.79 0.74 12.05
N SER A 315 33.36 -0.39 11.62
CA SER A 315 33.26 -0.77 10.18
C SER A 315 32.01 -1.58 9.81
N ALA A 316 31.26 -2.13 10.76
CA ALA A 316 30.05 -2.93 10.49
C ALA A 316 28.76 -2.09 10.34
N THR A 317 28.77 -0.85 10.84
CA THR A 317 27.66 0.12 10.69
C THR A 317 27.76 0.88 9.37
N ALA A 318 28.95 1.00 8.77
CA ALA A 318 29.21 1.74 7.53
C ALA A 318 28.41 1.25 6.30
N THR A 319 27.90 0.02 6.33
CA THR A 319 27.19 -0.59 5.18
C THR A 319 25.71 -0.80 5.40
N SER A 320 25.14 -0.30 6.51
CA SER A 320 23.73 -0.47 6.83
C SER A 320 22.92 0.77 6.50
N VAL A 321 21.68 0.55 6.06
CA VAL A 321 20.66 1.60 5.90
C VAL A 321 20.41 2.37 7.21
N ASN A 322 20.75 1.76 8.35
CA ASN A 322 20.60 2.34 9.68
C ASN A 322 21.45 3.61 9.90
N ARG A 323 22.39 3.92 9.01
CA ARG A 323 23.11 5.21 9.06
C ARG A 323 22.29 6.38 8.55
N PHE A 324 21.37 6.12 7.64
CA PHE A 324 20.49 7.12 7.04
C PHE A 324 19.09 7.12 7.68
N LEU A 325 18.70 5.98 8.25
CA LEU A 325 17.40 5.72 8.84
C LEU A 325 17.59 5.28 10.29
N LEU A 326 17.28 6.15 11.24
CA LEU A 326 17.38 5.87 12.67
C LEU A 326 16.00 5.85 13.33
N PRO A 327 15.80 5.10 14.42
CA PRO A 327 14.63 5.27 15.26
C PRO A 327 14.46 6.74 15.65
N GLU A 328 13.22 7.21 15.68
CA GLU A 328 12.89 8.60 16.05
C GLU A 328 13.51 8.97 17.40
N SER A 329 13.41 8.06 18.38
CA SER A 329 14.00 8.22 19.72
C SER A 329 15.52 8.46 19.72
N ASP A 330 16.23 7.91 18.72
CA ASP A 330 17.68 7.91 18.67
C ASP A 330 18.23 9.11 17.89
N CYS A 331 17.40 9.74 17.05
CA CYS A 331 17.82 10.81 16.14
C CYS A 331 17.10 12.14 16.36
N GLU A 332 16.20 12.25 17.35
CA GLU A 332 15.43 13.47 17.65
C GLU A 332 16.34 14.71 17.75
N TYR A 333 17.38 14.66 18.58
CA TYR A 333 18.30 15.80 18.77
C TYR A 333 19.06 16.14 17.47
N THR A 334 19.66 15.13 16.83
CA THR A 334 20.43 15.31 15.59
C THR A 334 19.57 15.89 14.47
N LEU A 335 18.34 15.40 14.32
CA LEU A 335 17.40 15.85 13.30
C LEU A 335 16.92 17.28 13.56
N ASN A 336 16.66 17.62 14.83
CA ASN A 336 16.34 18.98 15.23
C ASN A 336 17.50 19.96 14.94
N ALA A 337 18.73 19.58 15.27
CA ALA A 337 19.91 20.39 14.96
C ALA A 337 20.09 20.58 13.43
N LEU A 338 19.95 19.51 12.65
CA LEU A 338 19.99 19.56 11.19
C LEU A 338 18.93 20.50 10.61
N LEU A 339 17.71 20.47 11.16
CA LEU A 339 16.64 21.36 10.73
C LEU A 339 16.92 22.84 11.08
N ASP A 340 17.57 23.11 12.21
CA ASP A 340 17.95 24.48 12.59
C ASP A 340 19.03 25.02 11.64
N GLU A 341 20.01 24.18 11.28
CA GLU A 341 21.12 24.54 10.38
C GLU A 341 20.73 24.57 8.90
N LEU A 342 19.60 23.98 8.52
CA LEU A 342 19.19 23.88 7.12
C LEU A 342 18.92 25.27 6.52
N GLN A 343 19.61 25.61 5.44
CA GLN A 343 19.46 26.87 4.73
C GLN A 343 18.77 26.67 3.38
N ARG A 344 18.30 27.78 2.79
CA ARG A 344 17.83 27.81 1.41
C ARG A 344 18.91 27.35 0.43
N ASP A 345 18.50 26.88 -0.75
CA ASP A 345 19.46 26.60 -1.82
C ASP A 345 20.27 27.87 -2.15
N GLN A 346 21.59 27.77 -2.06
CA GLN A 346 22.50 28.91 -2.21
C GLN A 346 22.92 29.14 -3.67
N TRP A 347 22.44 28.31 -4.62
CA TRP A 347 22.70 28.53 -6.03
C TRP A 347 22.00 29.80 -6.53
N PRO A 348 22.70 30.72 -7.23
CA PRO A 348 22.09 31.93 -7.75
C PRO A 348 20.96 31.62 -8.71
N VAL A 349 19.86 32.32 -8.54
CA VAL A 349 18.72 32.30 -9.46
C VAL A 349 18.77 33.59 -10.26
N GLU A 350 18.94 33.48 -11.58
CA GLU A 350 18.94 34.63 -12.46
C GLU A 350 17.58 35.35 -12.44
N ALA A 351 17.60 36.68 -12.60
CA ALA A 351 16.37 37.47 -12.64
C ALA A 351 15.44 36.98 -13.77
N GLY A 352 14.16 36.77 -13.45
CA GLY A 352 13.18 36.22 -14.39
C GLY A 352 13.17 34.69 -14.49
N ASN A 353 14.17 34.00 -13.94
CA ASN A 353 14.25 32.55 -13.92
C ASN A 353 13.70 31.96 -12.62
N ARG A 354 13.25 30.71 -12.70
CA ARG A 354 12.87 29.90 -11.54
C ARG A 354 14.12 29.22 -10.97
N ALA A 355 14.11 28.96 -9.67
CA ALA A 355 15.15 28.14 -9.03
C ALA A 355 15.26 26.76 -9.71
N LEU A 356 16.48 26.23 -9.75
CA LEU A 356 16.76 24.89 -10.26
C LEU A 356 16.32 23.86 -9.21
N ARG A 357 15.26 23.10 -9.51
CA ARG A 357 14.69 22.09 -8.62
C ARG A 357 14.77 20.72 -9.27
N CYS A 358 15.54 19.82 -8.66
CA CYS A 358 15.76 18.45 -9.15
C CYS A 358 14.85 17.41 -8.47
N THR A 359 13.56 17.72 -8.30
CA THR A 359 12.59 16.87 -7.58
C THR A 359 12.58 15.41 -8.05
N GLY A 360 12.68 15.17 -9.36
CA GLY A 360 12.69 13.80 -9.89
C GLY A 360 13.93 12.99 -9.48
N VAL A 361 15.11 13.62 -9.43
CA VAL A 361 16.33 12.97 -8.92
C VAL A 361 16.20 12.72 -7.42
N ALA A 362 15.67 13.69 -6.65
CA ALA A 362 15.47 13.54 -5.21
C ALA A 362 14.56 12.35 -4.88
N LEU A 363 13.45 12.18 -5.61
CA LEU A 363 12.54 11.05 -5.44
C LEU A 363 13.17 9.73 -5.90
N SER A 364 13.99 9.72 -6.96
CA SER A 364 14.72 8.53 -7.41
C SER A 364 15.75 8.06 -6.37
N VAL A 365 16.50 9.01 -5.78
CA VAL A 365 17.45 8.74 -4.68
C VAL A 365 16.71 8.22 -3.44
N ALA A 366 15.60 8.84 -3.06
CA ALA A 366 14.76 8.41 -1.94
C ALA A 366 14.24 6.97 -2.13
N ALA A 367 13.67 6.68 -3.31
CA ALA A 367 13.18 5.34 -3.65
C ALA A 367 14.32 4.30 -3.68
N SER A 368 15.51 4.69 -4.16
CA SER A 368 16.68 3.81 -4.20
C SER A 368 17.19 3.48 -2.80
N LEU A 369 17.32 4.48 -1.92
CA LEU A 369 17.70 4.30 -0.51
C LEU A 369 16.73 3.36 0.21
N LEU A 370 15.42 3.61 0.11
CA LEU A 370 14.40 2.76 0.73
C LEU A 370 14.32 1.36 0.07
N GLY A 371 14.72 1.26 -1.19
CA GLY A 371 14.85 -0.02 -1.89
C GLY A 371 15.96 -0.93 -1.36
N ALA A 372 16.77 -0.48 -0.39
CA ALA A 372 17.70 -1.29 0.38
C ALA A 372 17.16 -1.78 1.74
N CYS A 373 15.95 -1.36 2.14
CA CYS A 373 15.26 -1.88 3.32
C CYS A 373 14.81 -3.34 3.13
N LEU A 374 14.45 -4.00 4.23
CA LEU A 374 14.00 -5.40 4.21
C LEU A 374 12.70 -5.56 3.40
N PRO A 375 12.55 -6.62 2.58
CA PRO A 375 11.30 -6.90 1.90
C PRO A 375 10.14 -7.05 2.88
N GLY A 376 9.00 -6.42 2.59
CA GLY A 376 7.82 -6.43 3.45
C GLY A 376 7.77 -5.30 4.49
N THR A 377 8.80 -4.45 4.58
CA THR A 377 8.75 -3.23 5.39
C THR A 377 7.85 -2.18 4.75
N GLY A 378 6.89 -1.66 5.51
CA GLY A 378 6.08 -0.51 5.10
C GLY A 378 6.91 0.77 5.15
N VAL A 379 7.05 1.45 4.01
CA VAL A 379 7.82 2.70 3.88
C VAL A 379 6.94 3.82 3.35
N ARG A 380 7.21 5.06 3.78
CA ARG A 380 6.52 6.28 3.32
C ARG A 380 7.56 7.33 2.94
N ILE A 381 7.49 7.80 1.69
CA ILE A 381 8.22 8.98 1.22
C ILE A 381 7.30 10.18 1.39
N ILE A 382 7.69 11.14 2.22
CA ILE A 382 6.95 12.39 2.43
C ILE A 382 7.70 13.50 1.70
N ALA A 383 7.27 13.79 0.48
CA ALA A 383 7.86 14.85 -0.34
C ALA A 383 7.18 16.20 -0.08
N LEU A 384 7.95 17.17 0.39
CA LEU A 384 7.54 18.54 0.66
C LEU A 384 8.07 19.41 -0.48
N VAL A 385 7.20 19.73 -1.43
CA VAL A 385 7.58 20.33 -2.72
C VAL A 385 7.07 21.77 -2.80
N GLY A 386 7.96 22.71 -3.08
CA GLY A 386 7.68 24.15 -3.14
C GLY A 386 7.49 24.72 -4.54
N GLY A 387 7.64 23.89 -5.58
CA GLY A 387 7.57 24.33 -6.97
C GLY A 387 7.75 23.18 -7.95
N PRO A 388 7.59 23.44 -9.26
CA PRO A 388 7.76 22.41 -10.26
C PRO A 388 9.23 21.96 -10.36
N CYS A 389 9.46 20.72 -10.79
CA CYS A 389 10.78 20.23 -11.18
C CYS A 389 11.25 21.00 -12.43
N THR A 390 12.35 21.74 -12.34
CA THR A 390 12.90 22.59 -13.42
C THR A 390 14.21 22.08 -14.00
N VAL A 391 14.80 21.04 -13.40
CA VAL A 391 16.03 20.41 -13.89
C VAL A 391 16.00 18.89 -13.68
N GLY A 392 16.68 18.16 -14.56
CA GLY A 392 16.84 16.71 -14.47
C GLY A 392 15.62 15.90 -14.91
N PRO A 393 15.64 14.57 -14.70
CA PRO A 393 14.51 13.69 -14.96
C PRO A 393 13.24 14.16 -14.25
N GLY A 394 12.10 14.11 -14.94
CA GLY A 394 10.82 14.57 -14.39
C GLY A 394 10.58 16.08 -14.46
N MET A 395 11.41 16.82 -15.21
CA MET A 395 11.21 18.25 -15.47
C MET A 395 9.82 18.56 -16.06
N VAL A 396 9.10 19.51 -15.45
CA VAL A 396 7.70 19.86 -15.80
C VAL A 396 7.60 21.21 -16.52
N GLY A 397 8.60 22.09 -16.39
CA GLY A 397 8.61 23.38 -17.09
C GLY A 397 10.03 23.89 -17.33
N LEU A 398 10.26 24.46 -18.50
CA LEU A 398 11.48 25.18 -18.86
C LEU A 398 11.57 26.50 -18.08
N GLN A 399 12.80 26.94 -17.81
CA GLN A 399 13.10 28.33 -17.44
C GLN A 399 12.44 29.24 -18.49
N SER A 400 11.37 29.95 -18.14
CA SER A 400 10.71 30.85 -19.08
C SER A 400 11.59 32.06 -19.30
N SER A 401 12.37 32.04 -20.38
CA SER A 401 12.92 33.25 -20.99
C SER A 401 11.79 33.94 -21.78
N SER A 402 11.29 35.05 -21.26
CA SER A 402 10.55 36.06 -22.05
C SER A 402 10.90 37.45 -21.53
#